data_AF-A0AAQ4D5F3-F1
#
_entry.id   AF-A0AAQ4D5F3-F1
#
_cell.length_a   1.000
_cell.length_b   1.000
_cell.length_c   1.000
_cell.angle_alpha   90.00
_cell.angle_beta   90.00
_cell.angle_gamma   90.00
#
_symmetry.space_group_name_H-M   'P 1'
#
loop_
_entity.id
_entity.type
_entity.pdbx_description
1 polymer ?
#
loop_
_entity_poly.entity_id
_entity_poly.type
_entity_poly.pdbx_seq_one_letter_code
_entity_poly.pdbx_strand_id
1 'polypeptide(L)'
;MMTLVSHAPFYFSRPFFSPLQVVNLLNDLYTCFDSIIEEFDVYKVETIGDAYMVVSGIPLPNGNLHAREIARMSLALLHNVRSFTIHHRPHEQLRLRIGLHTGPCVAGVVGLKMPRYCLFGDTVNTASRMESTGMALKIHVSSATKSVLDTFKTFRLELRGEVELKGKGKETTYFLLGEDPPPAQPLNPGPNFRSSQAGQGTNS
;
A
#
# COMPACT_ATOMS: atom_id res chain seq x y z
N MET A 1 2.97 -4.35 -8.89
CA MET A 1 4.23 -4.22 -8.13
C MET A 1 4.42 -2.79 -7.64
N MET A 2 4.44 -2.55 -6.33
CA MET A 2 4.78 -1.26 -5.72
C MET A 2 6.13 -1.32 -5.00
N THR A 3 6.78 -0.17 -4.92
CA THR A 3 7.82 0.16 -3.92
C THR A 3 7.19 1.19 -2.98
N LEU A 4 7.02 0.84 -1.71
CA LEU A 4 6.88 1.83 -0.66
C LEU A 4 8.32 2.32 -0.34
N VAL A 5 8.56 3.61 -0.16
CA VAL A 5 9.81 4.12 0.42
C VAL A 5 9.37 5.12 1.47
N SER A 6 9.08 4.66 2.69
CA SER A 6 8.87 5.61 3.79
C SER A 6 10.15 6.41 3.99
N HIS A 7 10.30 7.59 3.40
CA HIS A 7 11.37 8.48 3.79
C HIS A 7 10.99 9.04 5.17
N ALA A 8 11.57 8.45 6.21
CA ALA A 8 11.61 8.97 7.57
C ALA A 8 12.59 10.15 7.81
N PRO A 9 13.28 10.80 6.83
CA PRO A 9 14.38 11.68 7.19
C PRO A 9 13.95 13.09 7.56
N PHE A 10 12.63 13.37 7.61
CA PHE A 10 12.20 14.61 8.24
C PHE A 10 12.67 14.69 9.72
N TYR A 11 12.90 13.52 10.36
CA TYR A 11 13.45 13.44 11.71
C TYR A 11 14.98 13.31 11.75
N PHE A 12 15.59 12.62 10.78
CA PHE A 12 17.03 12.34 10.75
C PHE A 12 17.91 13.59 10.57
N SER A 13 17.37 14.64 9.95
CA SER A 13 18.08 15.90 9.68
C SER A 13 17.99 16.93 10.82
N ARG A 14 17.27 16.64 11.92
CA ARG A 14 17.14 17.60 13.03
C ARG A 14 18.28 17.41 14.04
N PRO A 15 19.04 18.47 14.39
CA PRO A 15 20.25 18.40 15.23
C PRO A 15 20.00 18.05 16.72
N PHE A 16 18.84 17.50 17.07
CA PHE A 16 18.38 17.32 18.46
C PHE A 16 17.94 15.89 18.81
N PHE A 17 18.15 14.92 17.92
CA PHE A 17 17.94 13.50 18.24
C PHE A 17 19.27 12.87 18.64
N SER A 18 19.31 12.18 19.78
CA SER A 18 20.40 11.24 20.01
C SER A 18 20.27 10.03 19.06
N PRO A 19 21.37 9.39 18.64
CA PRO A 19 21.29 8.18 17.82
C PRO A 19 20.36 7.11 18.40
N LEU A 20 20.33 6.96 19.73
CA LEU A 20 19.44 6.02 20.42
C LEU A 20 17.96 6.41 20.27
N GLN A 21 17.62 7.70 20.35
CA GLN A 21 16.24 8.16 20.14
C GLN A 21 15.77 7.92 18.70
N VAL A 22 16.66 8.06 17.72
CA VAL A 22 16.36 7.73 16.32
C VAL A 22 16.08 6.24 16.16
N VAL A 23 16.93 5.37 16.74
CA VAL A 23 16.75 3.92 16.67
C VAL A 23 15.42 3.50 17.31
N ASN A 24 15.09 4.01 18.49
CA ASN A 24 13.83 3.68 19.16
C ASN A 24 12.61 4.15 18.34
N LEU A 25 12.65 5.37 17.80
CA LEU A 25 11.58 5.88 16.93
C LEU A 25 11.38 5.00 15.70
N LEU A 26 12.47 4.60 15.03
CA LEU A 26 12.40 3.72 13.87
C LEU A 26 11.86 2.35 14.24
N ASN A 27 12.28 1.79 15.38
CA ASN A 27 11.80 0.50 15.86
C ASN A 27 10.29 0.53 16.13
N ASP A 28 9.80 1.55 16.85
CA ASP A 28 8.37 1.72 17.13
C ASP A 28 7.57 1.89 15.83
N LEU A 29 8.09 2.69 14.90
CA LEU A 29 7.44 2.93 13.61
C LEU A 29 7.36 1.66 12.76
N TYR A 30 8.47 0.92 12.63
CA TYR A 30 8.51 -0.30 11.84
C TYR A 30 7.72 -1.43 12.49
N THR A 31 7.68 -1.51 13.81
CA THR A 31 6.79 -2.46 14.51
C THR A 31 5.32 -2.17 14.18
N CYS A 32 4.93 -0.90 14.19
CA CYS A 32 3.58 -0.49 13.78
C CYS A 32 3.30 -0.87 12.31
N PHE A 33 4.23 -0.60 11.40
CA PHE A 33 4.03 -0.95 9.99
C PHE A 33 3.97 -2.45 9.76
N ASP A 34 4.87 -3.20 10.38
CA ASP A 34 4.93 -4.65 10.28
C ASP A 34 3.59 -5.27 10.71
N SER A 35 2.99 -4.80 11.81
CA SER A 35 1.66 -5.25 12.25
C SER A 35 0.54 -4.95 11.25
N ILE A 36 0.63 -3.83 10.52
CA ILE A 36 -0.39 -3.44 9.53
C ILE A 36 -0.26 -4.29 8.26
N ILE A 37 0.97 -4.54 7.79
CA ILE A 37 1.17 -5.25 6.52
C ILE A 37 0.83 -6.74 6.61
N GLU A 38 0.81 -7.33 7.81
CA GLU A 38 0.39 -8.72 8.04
C GLU A 38 -1.06 -9.00 7.61
N GLU A 39 -1.91 -7.97 7.54
CA GLU A 39 -3.31 -8.08 7.12
C GLU A 39 -3.50 -8.09 5.59
N PHE A 40 -2.42 -7.91 4.82
CA PHE A 40 -2.48 -7.77 3.36
C PHE A 40 -1.62 -8.81 2.64
N ASP A 41 -2.00 -9.16 1.41
CA ASP A 41 -1.17 -10.01 0.54
C ASP A 41 -0.01 -9.21 -0.04
N VAL A 42 1.02 -9.03 0.78
CA VAL A 42 2.21 -8.22 0.50
C VAL A 42 3.48 -8.86 1.05
N TYR A 43 4.61 -8.49 0.49
CA TYR A 43 5.94 -8.93 0.88
C TYR A 43 6.81 -7.71 1.23
N LYS A 44 7.44 -7.74 2.40
CA LYS A 44 8.41 -6.73 2.84
C LYS A 44 9.76 -6.99 2.20
N VAL A 45 10.29 -6.00 1.50
CA VAL A 45 11.58 -6.06 0.81
C VAL A 45 12.64 -5.42 1.69
N GLU A 46 13.75 -6.10 1.92
CA GLU A 46 14.91 -5.55 2.65
C GLU A 46 15.38 -4.25 1.99
N THR A 47 15.61 -3.23 2.82
CA THR A 47 15.62 -1.83 2.40
C THR A 47 17.05 -1.30 2.18
N ILE A 48 17.18 -0.25 1.37
CA ILE A 48 18.42 0.54 1.26
C ILE A 48 18.15 1.90 1.90
N GLY A 49 18.83 2.20 3.01
CA GLY A 49 18.65 3.46 3.75
C GLY A 49 17.47 3.41 4.72
N ASP A 50 16.66 4.47 4.72
CA ASP A 50 15.53 4.66 5.64
C ASP A 50 14.16 4.34 5.01
N ALA A 51 14.14 3.92 3.76
CA ALA A 51 12.95 3.54 3.03
C ALA A 51 12.28 2.30 3.62
N TYR A 52 10.97 2.32 3.91
CA TYR A 52 10.19 1.10 4.16
C TYR A 52 9.57 0.60 2.86
N MET A 53 9.97 -0.58 2.34
CA MET A 53 9.56 -1.10 1.03
C MET A 53 8.74 -2.38 1.09
N VAL A 54 7.60 -2.34 0.40
CA VAL A 54 6.62 -3.41 0.35
C VAL A 54 6.11 -3.59 -1.08
N VAL A 55 5.90 -4.84 -1.48
CA VAL A 55 5.48 -5.25 -2.82
C VAL A 55 4.36 -6.28 -2.75
N SER A 56 3.55 -6.41 -3.80
CA SER A 56 2.56 -7.47 -3.95
C SER A 56 2.62 -8.05 -5.37
N GLY A 57 2.17 -9.29 -5.52
CA GLY A 57 2.24 -10.07 -6.76
C GLY A 57 3.57 -10.81 -6.96
N ILE A 58 4.40 -10.89 -5.93
CA ILE A 58 5.60 -11.72 -5.85
C ILE A 58 5.74 -12.29 -4.43
N PRO A 59 6.36 -13.47 -4.25
CA PRO A 59 6.89 -14.36 -5.28
C PRO A 59 5.78 -15.02 -6.12
N LEU A 60 4.55 -15.03 -5.62
CA LEU A 60 3.38 -15.57 -6.30
C LEU A 60 2.59 -14.44 -6.99
N PRO A 61 2.36 -14.51 -8.31
CA PRO A 61 1.49 -13.57 -9.00
C PRO A 61 0.05 -13.68 -8.52
N ASN A 62 -0.62 -12.55 -8.29
CA ASN A 62 -2.01 -12.46 -7.85
C ASN A 62 -2.90 -11.65 -8.84
N GLY A 63 -2.48 -11.56 -10.10
CA GLY A 63 -3.17 -10.76 -11.13
C GLY A 63 -3.23 -9.28 -10.77
N ASN A 64 -4.37 -8.61 -11.02
CA ASN A 64 -4.53 -7.19 -10.68
C ASN A 64 -4.67 -6.92 -9.17
N LEU A 65 -4.81 -7.97 -8.35
CA LEU A 65 -4.98 -7.82 -6.90
C LEU A 65 -3.80 -7.10 -6.27
N HIS A 66 -2.58 -7.26 -6.80
CA HIS A 66 -1.41 -6.57 -6.27
C HIS A 66 -1.60 -5.06 -6.10
N ALA A 67 -2.37 -4.40 -6.98
CA ALA A 67 -2.56 -2.96 -6.91
C ALA A 67 -3.55 -2.60 -5.79
N ARG A 68 -4.60 -3.41 -5.64
CA ARG A 68 -5.63 -3.27 -4.62
C ARG A 68 -5.06 -3.48 -3.21
N GLU A 69 -4.33 -4.57 -3.00
CA GLU A 69 -3.72 -4.91 -1.70
C GLU A 69 -2.80 -3.78 -1.22
N ILE A 70 -1.94 -3.33 -2.12
CA ILE A 70 -1.04 -2.23 -1.90
C ILE A 70 -1.76 -0.89 -1.62
N ALA A 71 -2.82 -0.58 -2.38
CA ALA A 71 -3.57 0.66 -2.20
C ALA A 71 -4.29 0.69 -0.84
N ARG A 72 -4.90 -0.44 -0.45
CA ARG A 72 -5.56 -0.60 0.86
C ARG A 72 -4.56 -0.51 2.01
N MET A 73 -3.45 -1.24 1.92
CA MET A 73 -2.37 -1.16 2.89
C MET A 73 -1.84 0.28 3.04
N SER A 74 -1.68 1.00 1.93
CA SER A 74 -1.22 2.40 1.95
C SER A 74 -2.21 3.33 2.66
N LEU A 75 -3.52 3.11 2.47
CA LEU A 75 -4.57 3.83 3.19
C LEU A 75 -4.54 3.52 4.69
N ALA A 76 -4.38 2.25 5.06
CA ALA A 76 -4.29 1.80 6.44
C ALA A 76 -3.05 2.37 7.15
N LEU A 77 -1.88 2.35 6.51
CA LEU A 77 -0.65 2.96 7.03
C LEU A 77 -0.82 4.47 7.26
N LEU A 78 -1.37 5.18 6.27
CA LEU A 78 -1.58 6.62 6.38
C LEU A 78 -2.58 6.97 7.48
N HIS A 79 -3.62 6.14 7.69
CA HIS A 79 -4.57 6.31 8.78
C HIS A 79 -3.90 6.12 10.14
N ASN A 80 -3.18 5.01 10.35
CA ASN A 80 -2.53 4.69 11.62
C ASN A 80 -1.43 5.68 12.01
N VAL A 81 -0.69 6.22 11.04
CA VAL A 81 0.33 7.24 11.34
C VAL A 81 -0.27 8.54 11.90
N ARG A 82 -1.52 8.87 11.57
CA ARG A 82 -2.15 10.08 12.13
C ARG A 82 -2.34 9.99 13.64
N SER A 83 -2.47 8.78 14.18
CA SER A 83 -2.56 8.48 15.62
C SER A 83 -1.21 8.10 16.25
N PHE A 84 -0.16 7.93 15.45
CA PHE A 84 1.16 7.56 15.97
C PHE A 84 1.77 8.73 16.75
N THR A 85 2.13 8.47 18.01
CA THR A 85 2.72 9.48 18.90
C THR A 85 4.19 9.21 19.11
N ILE A 86 5.02 10.22 18.91
CA ILE A 86 6.46 10.12 19.15
C ILE A 86 6.71 10.32 20.65
N HIS A 87 7.17 9.28 21.34
CA HIS A 87 7.25 9.26 22.80
C HIS A 87 8.01 10.45 23.40
N HIS A 88 9.14 10.84 22.79
CA HIS A 88 9.97 11.96 23.24
C HIS A 88 9.55 13.32 22.65
N ARG A 89 8.54 13.36 21.77
CA ARG A 89 7.93 14.57 21.19
C ARG A 89 6.44 14.36 20.88
N PRO A 90 5.60 14.29 21.92
CA PRO A 90 4.18 13.95 21.76
C PRO A 90 3.39 14.98 20.94
N HIS A 91 3.93 16.18 20.73
CA HIS A 91 3.31 17.26 19.94
C HIS A 91 3.77 17.29 18.47
N GLU A 92 4.74 16.47 18.07
CA GLU A 92 5.16 16.37 16.66
C GLU A 92 4.41 15.22 15.98
N GLN A 93 3.83 15.51 14.80
CA GLN A 93 3.15 14.50 13.99
C GLN A 93 4.12 13.90 12.97
N LEU A 94 4.15 12.58 12.89
CA LEU A 94 4.85 11.88 11.82
C LEU A 94 4.15 12.13 10.47
N ARG A 95 4.91 12.52 9.46
CA ARG A 95 4.41 12.84 8.12
C ARG A 95 4.99 11.87 7.10
N LEU A 96 4.22 10.87 6.71
CA LEU A 96 4.60 9.93 5.65
C LEU A 96 4.40 10.54 4.26
N ARG A 97 5.22 10.07 3.32
CA ARG A 97 4.96 10.17 1.88
C ARG A 97 4.93 8.75 1.34
N ILE A 98 3.95 8.46 0.49
CA ILE A 98 3.75 7.13 -0.06
C ILE A 98 3.68 7.24 -1.58
N GLY A 99 4.47 6.45 -2.29
CA GLY A 99 4.53 6.41 -3.75
C GLY A 99 4.09 5.05 -4.30
N LEU A 100 3.18 5.04 -5.28
CA LEU A 100 2.60 3.84 -5.89
C LEU A 100 2.95 3.80 -7.38
N HIS A 101 3.60 2.73 -7.80
CA HIS A 101 3.73 2.38 -9.22
C HIS A 101 3.28 0.93 -9.47
N THR A 102 3.11 0.57 -10.73
CA THR A 102 2.83 -0.78 -11.20
C THR A 102 3.56 -0.97 -12.51
N GLY A 103 4.32 -2.05 -12.61
CA GLY A 103 5.07 -2.40 -13.80
C GLY A 103 5.80 -3.73 -13.62
N PRO A 104 6.51 -4.20 -14.66
CA PRO A 104 7.27 -5.43 -14.62
C PRO A 104 8.49 -5.31 -13.71
N CYS A 105 8.87 -6.41 -13.07
CA CYS A 105 10.10 -6.50 -12.28
C CYS A 105 10.61 -7.92 -12.20
N VAL A 106 11.86 -8.05 -11.82
CA VAL A 106 12.51 -9.32 -11.53
C VAL A 106 12.86 -9.35 -10.05
N ALA A 107 12.62 -10.49 -9.42
CA ALA A 107 12.96 -10.75 -8.05
C ALA A 107 13.94 -11.92 -7.96
N GLY A 108 14.92 -11.85 -7.07
CA GLY A 108 15.92 -12.90 -6.92
C GLY A 108 16.69 -12.81 -5.62
N VAL A 109 17.25 -13.92 -5.17
CA VAL A 109 18.12 -13.98 -3.99
C VAL A 109 19.54 -13.60 -4.39
N VAL A 110 20.12 -12.60 -3.73
CA VAL A 110 21.48 -12.11 -4.00
C VAL A 110 22.35 -12.29 -2.77
N GLY A 111 23.58 -12.75 -2.97
CA GLY A 111 24.59 -12.94 -1.94
C GLY A 111 24.63 -14.37 -1.38
N LEU A 112 25.84 -14.82 -1.03
CA LEU A 112 26.07 -16.17 -0.50
C LEU A 112 26.15 -16.20 1.03
N LYS A 113 26.70 -15.15 1.65
CA LYS A 113 26.91 -15.08 3.11
C LYS A 113 25.74 -14.44 3.88
N MET A 114 25.03 -13.52 3.23
CA MET A 114 23.82 -12.87 3.74
C MET A 114 22.83 -12.75 2.58
N PRO A 115 22.12 -13.84 2.24
CA PRO A 115 21.20 -13.84 1.11
C PRO A 115 20.06 -12.85 1.34
N ARG A 116 19.80 -12.00 0.35
CA ARG A 116 18.70 -11.01 0.37
C ARG A 116 17.81 -11.20 -0.84
N TYR A 117 16.50 -11.10 -0.63
CA TYR A 117 15.54 -11.08 -1.73
C TYR A 117 15.48 -9.67 -2.32
N CYS A 118 16.09 -9.49 -3.48
CA CYS A 118 16.25 -8.21 -4.13
C CYS A 118 15.29 -8.05 -5.31
N LEU A 119 14.86 -6.82 -5.55
CA LEU A 119 14.03 -6.44 -6.68
C LEU A 119 14.79 -5.58 -7.67
N PHE A 120 14.62 -5.90 -8.94
CA PHE A 120 15.27 -5.24 -10.06
C PHE A 120 14.24 -4.83 -11.11
N GLY A 121 14.51 -3.69 -11.74
CA GLY A 121 13.70 -3.15 -12.83
C GLY A 121 13.34 -1.69 -12.62
N ASP A 122 12.93 -1.06 -13.71
CA ASP A 122 12.52 0.36 -13.74
C ASP A 122 11.32 0.65 -12.81
N THR A 123 10.50 -0.37 -12.52
CA THR A 123 9.35 -0.23 -11.63
C THR A 123 9.77 0.21 -10.22
N VAL A 124 10.90 -0.30 -9.72
CA VAL A 124 11.43 0.07 -8.39
C VAL A 124 11.81 1.54 -8.35
N ASN A 125 12.56 1.98 -9.36
CA ASN A 125 13.03 3.36 -9.50
C ASN A 125 11.87 4.33 -9.67
N THR A 126 10.86 3.97 -10.46
CA THR A 126 9.70 4.82 -10.71
C THR A 126 8.85 4.99 -9.46
N ALA A 127 8.62 3.94 -8.69
CA ALA A 127 7.89 4.04 -7.44
C ALA A 127 8.65 4.88 -6.38
N SER A 128 9.98 4.76 -6.30
CA SER A 128 10.81 5.68 -5.48
C SER A 128 10.64 7.15 -5.92
N ARG A 129 10.47 7.41 -7.21
CA ARG A 129 10.18 8.77 -7.70
C ARG A 129 8.77 9.25 -7.39
N MET A 130 7.78 8.37 -7.41
CA MET A 130 6.43 8.69 -6.93
C MET A 130 6.47 9.08 -5.46
N GLU A 131 7.27 8.43 -4.63
CA GLU A 131 7.37 8.86 -3.24
C GLU A 131 8.11 10.19 -3.10
N SER A 132 9.32 10.30 -3.66
CA SER A 132 10.18 11.46 -3.45
C SER A 132 9.60 12.75 -4.02
N THR A 133 8.82 12.66 -5.11
CA THR A 133 8.07 13.80 -5.68
C THR A 133 6.69 13.96 -5.05
N GLY A 134 6.27 13.07 -4.15
CA GLY A 134 4.98 13.09 -3.45
C GLY A 134 4.87 14.21 -2.41
N MET A 135 3.68 14.32 -1.81
CA MET A 135 3.38 15.29 -0.76
C MET A 135 3.23 14.60 0.59
N ALA A 136 3.58 15.30 1.66
CA ALA A 136 3.37 14.83 3.03
C ALA A 136 1.90 14.47 3.28
N LEU A 137 1.69 13.35 3.95
CA LEU A 137 0.41 12.75 4.29
C LEU A 137 -0.50 12.47 3.07
N LYS A 138 0.09 12.25 1.90
CA LYS A 138 -0.61 11.84 0.68
C LYS A 138 -0.01 10.58 0.07
N ILE A 139 -0.85 9.86 -0.66
CA ILE A 139 -0.49 8.66 -1.44
C ILE A 139 -0.43 9.06 -2.91
N HIS A 140 0.78 9.18 -3.46
CA HIS A 140 1.03 9.60 -4.83
C HIS A 140 1.08 8.39 -5.77
N VAL A 141 0.32 8.44 -6.85
CA VAL A 141 0.02 7.29 -7.70
C VAL A 141 0.35 7.60 -9.16
N SER A 142 1.10 6.71 -9.79
CA SER A 142 1.39 6.77 -11.23
C SER A 142 0.14 6.46 -12.08
N SER A 143 0.13 6.91 -13.34
CA SER A 143 -0.92 6.55 -14.30
C SER A 143 -1.09 5.03 -14.47
N ALA A 144 0.02 4.27 -14.49
CA ALA A 144 -0.04 2.81 -14.62
C ALA A 144 -0.81 2.14 -13.47
N THR A 145 -0.54 2.53 -12.22
CA THR A 145 -1.29 2.01 -11.07
C THR A 145 -2.75 2.45 -11.11
N LYS A 146 -3.01 3.71 -11.46
CA LYS A 146 -4.38 4.24 -11.58
C LYS A 146 -5.21 3.41 -12.55
N SER A 147 -4.66 3.05 -13.72
CA SER A 147 -5.35 2.21 -14.70
C SER A 147 -5.76 0.83 -14.14
N VAL A 148 -4.93 0.23 -13.28
CA VAL A 148 -5.28 -1.04 -12.62
C VAL A 148 -6.34 -0.83 -11.54
N LEU A 149 -6.20 0.22 -10.72
CA LEU A 149 -7.19 0.54 -9.67
C LEU A 149 -8.57 0.87 -10.25
N ASP A 150 -8.62 1.53 -11.41
CA ASP A 150 -9.86 1.83 -12.14
C ASP A 150 -10.65 0.57 -12.53
N THR A 151 -10.01 -0.60 -12.61
CA THR A 151 -10.71 -1.86 -12.93
C THR A 151 -11.61 -2.33 -11.80
N PHE A 152 -11.31 -1.94 -10.55
CA PHE A 152 -12.09 -2.32 -9.37
C PHE A 152 -13.30 -1.42 -9.13
N LYS A 153 -13.30 -0.20 -9.67
CA LYS A 153 -14.38 0.80 -9.52
C LYS A 153 -14.72 1.20 -8.07
N THR A 154 -13.87 0.87 -7.10
CA THR A 154 -14.03 1.23 -5.68
C THR A 154 -13.08 2.33 -5.23
N PHE A 155 -11.96 2.55 -5.92
CA PHE A 155 -10.95 3.51 -5.49
C PHE A 155 -11.23 4.94 -5.97
N ARG A 156 -11.09 5.89 -5.05
CA ARG A 156 -11.18 7.33 -5.36
C ARG A 156 -9.80 7.91 -5.54
N LEU A 157 -9.51 8.36 -6.76
CA LEU A 157 -8.26 9.04 -7.11
C LEU A 157 -8.54 10.44 -7.64
N GLU A 158 -7.70 11.39 -7.26
CA GLU A 158 -7.73 12.78 -7.72
C GLU A 158 -6.55 13.06 -8.64
N LEU A 159 -6.78 13.79 -9.74
CA LEU A 159 -5.72 14.23 -10.63
C LEU A 159 -4.79 15.20 -9.90
N ARG A 160 -3.51 14.84 -9.80
CA ARG A 160 -2.47 15.76 -9.32
C ARG A 160 -1.99 16.69 -10.42
N GLY A 161 -1.90 16.18 -11.65
CA GLY A 161 -1.32 16.85 -12.82
C GLY A 161 0.01 16.23 -13.26
N GLU A 162 0.73 16.95 -14.12
CA GLU A 162 2.04 16.53 -14.62
C GLU A 162 3.14 16.74 -13.59
N VAL A 163 3.98 15.73 -13.41
CA VAL A 163 5.15 15.76 -12.53
C VAL A 163 6.36 15.31 -13.33
N GLU A 164 7.46 16.06 -13.22
CA GLU A 164 8.71 15.68 -13.86
C GLU A 164 9.42 14.59 -13.07
N LEU A 165 9.68 13.45 -13.71
CA LEU A 165 10.40 12.32 -13.16
C LEU A 165 11.73 12.15 -13.91
N LYS A 166 12.84 12.13 -13.16
CA LYS A 166 14.22 12.14 -13.68
C LYS A 166 14.52 11.09 -14.77
N GLY A 167 14.43 11.39 -16.06
CA GLY A 167 14.67 10.40 -17.13
C GLY A 167 13.46 9.55 -17.49
N LYS A 168 12.25 9.94 -17.04
CA LYS A 168 10.98 9.61 -17.71
C LYS A 168 10.32 10.83 -18.36
N GLY A 169 10.73 12.04 -17.97
CA GLY A 169 10.11 13.27 -18.43
C GLY A 169 8.88 13.60 -17.58
N LYS A 170 7.91 14.29 -18.18
CA LYS A 170 6.65 14.64 -17.50
C LYS A 170 5.67 13.47 -17.55
N GLU A 171 5.16 13.11 -16.39
CA GLU A 171 4.18 12.04 -16.24
C GLU A 171 2.94 12.57 -15.55
N THR A 172 1.76 12.19 -16.05
CA THR A 172 0.50 12.48 -15.37
C THR A 172 0.35 11.57 -14.16
N THR A 173 -0.01 12.15 -13.02
CA THR A 173 -0.09 11.43 -11.75
C THR A 173 -1.32 11.82 -10.93
N TYR A 174 -1.59 11.05 -9.87
CA TYR A 174 -2.81 11.11 -9.09
C TYR A 174 -2.53 11.02 -7.59
N PHE A 175 -3.49 11.43 -6.77
CA PHE A 175 -3.52 11.11 -5.34
C PHE A 175 -4.62 10.09 -5.05
N LEU A 176 -4.29 9.02 -4.32
CA LEU A 176 -5.29 8.11 -3.79
C LEU A 176 -5.91 8.72 -2.53
N LEU A 177 -7.24 8.89 -2.54
CA LEU A 177 -8.00 9.52 -1.46
C LEU A 177 -8.71 8.51 -0.55
N GLY A 178 -9.05 7.34 -1.07
CA GLY A 178 -9.74 6.30 -0.31
C GLY A 178 -10.34 5.22 -1.21
N GLU A 179 -11.10 4.34 -0.58
CA GLU A 179 -11.87 3.29 -1.24
C GLU A 179 -13.30 3.32 -0.71
N ASP A 180 -14.26 3.28 -1.62
CA ASP A 180 -15.68 3.14 -1.31
C ASP A 180 -16.06 1.66 -1.17
N PRO A 181 -17.02 1.33 -0.30
CA PRO A 181 -17.52 -0.03 -0.23
C PRO A 181 -18.06 -0.46 -1.60
N PRO A 182 -17.93 -1.75 -1.97
CA PRO A 182 -18.55 -2.26 -3.18
C PRO A 182 -20.04 -1.90 -3.18
N PRO A 183 -20.62 -1.51 -4.34
CA PRO A 183 -22.06 -1.27 -4.40
C PRO A 183 -22.79 -2.53 -3.89
N ALA A 184 -23.71 -2.32 -2.94
CA ALA A 184 -24.47 -3.41 -2.34
C ALA A 184 -25.12 -4.24 -3.45
N GLN A 185 -24.81 -5.54 -3.51
CA GLN A 185 -25.54 -6.43 -4.41
C GLN A 185 -27.01 -6.44 -3.98
N PRO A 186 -27.97 -6.28 -4.90
CA PRO A 186 -29.37 -6.45 -4.54
C PRO A 186 -29.55 -7.85 -3.95
N LEU A 187 -30.11 -7.90 -2.74
CA LEU A 187 -30.49 -9.15 -2.08
C LEU A 187 -31.34 -9.97 -3.04
N ASN A 188 -30.81 -11.08 -3.56
CA ASN A 188 -31.63 -12.05 -4.29
C ASN A 188 -32.67 -12.58 -3.30
N PRO A 189 -33.98 -12.37 -3.52
CA PRO A 189 -34.99 -13.06 -2.72
C PRO A 189 -34.78 -14.56 -2.92
N GLY A 190 -34.44 -15.26 -1.84
CA GLY A 190 -34.15 -16.69 -1.86
C GLY A 190 -35.31 -17.51 -2.42
N PRO A 191 -35.07 -18.76 -2.82
CA PRO A 191 -36.08 -19.59 -3.46
C PRO A 191 -37.31 -19.77 -2.55
N ASN A 192 -38.49 -19.40 -3.07
CA ASN A 192 -39.78 -19.65 -2.43
C ASN A 192 -39.97 -21.17 -2.23
N PHE A 193 -39.82 -21.64 -0.99
CA PHE A 193 -40.24 -22.99 -0.62
C PHE A 193 -41.77 -23.06 -0.68
N ARG A 194 -42.30 -23.59 -1.80
CA ARG A 194 -43.70 -24.01 -1.88
C ARG A 194 -43.89 -25.22 -0.95
N SER A 195 -44.63 -25.02 0.13
CA SER A 195 -45.13 -26.08 0.99
C SER A 195 -46.08 -26.99 0.19
N SER A 196 -45.66 -28.21 -0.11
CA SER A 196 -46.51 -29.28 -0.62
C SER A 196 -47.45 -29.75 0.51
N GLN A 197 -48.75 -29.53 0.32
CA GLN A 197 -49.80 -30.13 1.13
C GLN A 197 -49.78 -31.65 0.93
N ALA A 198 -49.56 -32.41 2.01
CA ALA A 198 -49.80 -33.84 2.05
C ALA A 198 -51.29 -34.09 2.34
N GLY A 199 -52.03 -34.52 1.32
CA GLY A 199 -53.35 -35.13 1.51
C GLY A 199 -53.19 -36.55 2.02
N GLN A 200 -53.72 -36.85 3.21
CA GLN A 200 -53.97 -38.23 3.64
C GLN A 200 -55.46 -38.50 3.50
N GLY A 201 -55.78 -39.34 2.51
CA GLY A 201 -57.07 -39.99 2.33
C GLY A 201 -57.21 -41.24 3.21
N THR A 202 -58.45 -41.60 3.41
CA THR A 202 -59.05 -42.64 4.26
C THR A 202 -58.86 -44.08 3.76
N ASN A 203 -59.31 -45.03 4.61
CA ASN A 203 -59.60 -46.47 4.43
C ASN A 203 -58.47 -47.42 4.89
N SER A 204 -58.69 -48.44 5.74
CA SER A 204 -59.91 -49.11 6.21
C SER A 204 -59.73 -49.60 7.66
#